data_AF-A0A1F7GVB8-F1
#
_entry.id   AF-A0A1F7GVB8-F1
#
_cell.length_a   1.000
_cell.length_b   1.000
_cell.length_c   1.000
_cell.angle_alpha   90.00
_cell.angle_beta   90.00
_cell.angle_gamma   90.00
#
_symmetry.space_group_name_H-M   'P 1'
#
loop_
_entity.id
_entity.type
_entity.pdbx_description
1 polymer ?
#
loop_
_entity_poly.entity_id
_entity_poly.type
_entity_poly.pdbx_seq_one_letter_code
_entity_poly.pdbx_strand_id
1 'polypeptide(L)'
;MDSKVRFTILSLVFVLSTVFFWMMLNNYLLPSKAQLDTNMKVFISEKDIPCNAKGLCLAHIFGSTNTGVGVAGVQGSFRYSDNIDVLGLIQDEFCKNASFKLDTELGFRIDPASRSAEFALGALRKDDLLESGAKCITGVILQPKSGTTTPAQGFIQLADSPLWKAAGAQPLVVNADSSQITINITDDAPIPSLTPPIDKDKGCSTYSKGDCNCDGAIDLEDWENIRSSMNGEGATCDVNGDGASNNIDVSIWLINNEFIQ
;
A
#
# COMPACT_ATOMS: atom_id res chain seq x y z
N MET A 1 -19.35 72.81 -4.53
CA MET A 1 -18.60 71.59 -4.90
C MET A 1 -18.78 71.38 -6.40
N ASP A 2 -17.70 71.43 -7.17
CA ASP A 2 -17.72 71.38 -8.64
C ASP A 2 -18.36 70.08 -9.14
N SER A 3 -19.23 70.18 -10.14
CA SER A 3 -19.91 69.03 -10.77
C SER A 3 -18.90 68.02 -11.31
N LYS A 4 -17.73 68.49 -11.77
CA LYS A 4 -16.64 67.61 -12.22
C LYS A 4 -16.06 66.79 -11.07
N VAL A 5 -15.86 67.39 -9.90
CA VAL A 5 -15.33 66.70 -8.71
C VAL A 5 -16.34 65.65 -8.19
N ARG A 6 -17.64 65.94 -8.27
CA ARG A 6 -18.70 64.97 -7.91
C ARG A 6 -18.69 63.74 -8.82
N PHE A 7 -18.58 63.94 -10.13
CA PHE A 7 -18.51 62.83 -11.08
C PHE A 7 -17.25 61.98 -10.90
N THR A 8 -16.10 62.60 -10.66
CA THR A 8 -14.84 61.86 -10.43
C THR A 8 -14.92 61.00 -9.17
N ILE A 9 -15.49 61.52 -8.08
CA ILE A 9 -15.65 60.77 -6.83
C ILE A 9 -16.62 59.60 -7.03
N LEU A 10 -17.76 59.81 -7.70
CA LEU A 10 -18.73 58.74 -7.96
C LEU A 10 -18.14 57.63 -8.83
N SER A 11 -17.40 57.98 -9.89
CA SER A 11 -16.72 57.00 -10.74
C SER A 11 -15.64 56.22 -9.99
N LEU A 12 -14.88 56.88 -9.12
CA LEU A 12 -13.85 56.22 -8.30
C LEU A 12 -14.47 55.23 -7.30
N VAL A 13 -15.53 55.65 -6.59
CA VAL A 13 -16.25 54.80 -5.64
C VAL A 13 -16.87 53.61 -6.36
N PHE A 14 -17.43 53.81 -7.56
CA PHE A 14 -17.99 52.72 -8.34
C PHE A 14 -16.91 51.70 -8.72
N VAL A 15 -15.79 52.14 -9.31
CA VAL A 15 -14.68 51.24 -9.71
C VAL A 15 -14.09 50.51 -8.51
N LEU A 16 -13.85 51.21 -7.39
CA LEU A 16 -13.33 50.57 -6.18
C LEU A 16 -14.33 49.57 -5.60
N SER A 17 -15.63 49.86 -5.66
CA SER A 17 -16.68 48.92 -5.22
C SER A 17 -16.73 47.69 -6.12
N THR A 18 -16.65 47.83 -7.45
CA THR A 18 -16.63 46.66 -8.36
C THR A 18 -15.39 45.80 -8.14
N VAL A 19 -14.22 46.42 -7.97
CA VAL A 19 -12.98 45.68 -7.68
C VAL A 19 -13.07 44.98 -6.33
N PHE A 20 -13.60 45.65 -5.30
CA PHE A 20 -13.76 45.06 -3.98
C PHE A 20 -14.77 43.90 -3.99
N PHE A 21 -15.92 44.07 -4.66
CA PHE A 21 -16.89 42.99 -4.83
C PHE A 21 -16.32 41.83 -5.65
N TRP A 22 -15.52 42.10 -6.69
CA TRP A 22 -14.84 41.08 -7.47
C TRP A 22 -13.83 40.29 -6.62
N MET A 23 -13.00 40.98 -5.84
CA MET A 23 -12.08 40.33 -4.90
C MET A 23 -12.82 39.55 -3.81
N MET A 24 -13.92 40.08 -3.28
CA MET A 24 -14.74 39.41 -2.27
C MET A 24 -15.43 38.16 -2.85
N LEU A 25 -15.97 38.23 -4.07
CA LEU A 25 -16.58 37.08 -4.74
C LEU A 25 -15.56 35.98 -5.02
N ASN A 26 -14.38 36.31 -5.53
CA ASN A 26 -13.34 35.32 -5.84
C ASN A 26 -12.60 34.77 -4.61
N ASN A 27 -12.46 35.55 -3.53
CA ASN A 27 -11.71 35.11 -2.35
C ASN A 27 -12.59 34.58 -1.20
N TYR A 28 -13.86 34.98 -1.11
CA TYR A 28 -14.71 34.66 0.06
C TYR A 28 -16.02 33.91 -0.27
N LEU A 29 -16.68 34.19 -1.40
CA LEU A 29 -17.99 33.58 -1.72
C LEU A 29 -17.90 32.38 -2.66
N LEU A 30 -16.87 32.34 -3.51
CA LEU A 30 -16.42 31.13 -4.19
C LEU A 30 -15.16 30.67 -3.46
N PRO A 31 -15.25 29.85 -2.39
CA PRO A 31 -14.07 29.12 -1.98
C PRO A 31 -13.61 28.35 -3.22
N SER A 32 -12.39 28.65 -3.67
CA SER A 32 -11.68 27.80 -4.61
C SER A 32 -11.90 26.37 -4.16
N LYS A 33 -12.48 25.52 -5.03
CA LYS A 33 -12.62 24.09 -4.75
C LYS A 33 -11.28 23.38 -4.48
N ALA A 34 -10.15 24.09 -4.55
CA ALA A 34 -8.83 23.62 -4.16
C ALA A 34 -8.54 23.64 -2.65
N GLN A 35 -9.50 23.92 -1.77
CA GLN A 35 -9.27 23.97 -0.30
C GLN A 35 -10.35 23.26 0.54
N LEU A 36 -11.08 22.31 -0.04
CA LEU A 36 -11.74 21.29 0.77
C LEU A 36 -10.85 20.05 0.70
N ASP A 37 -9.74 20.08 1.45
CA ASP A 37 -8.88 18.91 1.59
C ASP A 37 -9.72 17.72 2.05
N THR A 38 -9.89 16.75 1.16
CA THR A 38 -10.57 15.50 1.49
C THR A 38 -9.61 14.64 2.30
N ASN A 39 -10.03 14.24 3.50
CA ASN A 39 -9.20 13.43 4.38
C ASN A 39 -9.22 11.96 3.94
N MET A 40 -8.03 11.38 3.82
CA MET A 40 -7.83 9.93 3.78
C MET A 40 -7.38 9.47 5.16
N LYS A 41 -8.06 8.48 5.74
CA LYS A 41 -7.56 7.78 6.94
C LYS A 41 -6.79 6.54 6.51
N VAL A 42 -5.64 6.28 7.12
CA VAL A 42 -4.87 5.05 6.90
C VAL A 42 -4.71 4.32 8.21
N PHE A 43 -4.95 3.01 8.24
CA PHE A 43 -4.92 2.20 9.46
C PHE A 43 -4.63 0.73 9.12
N ILE A 44 -4.22 -0.04 10.12
CA ILE A 44 -4.13 -1.50 10.03
C ILE A 44 -5.47 -2.09 10.47
N SER A 45 -6.06 -3.02 9.70
CA SER A 45 -7.38 -3.55 10.02
C SER A 45 -7.38 -4.47 11.23
N GLU A 46 -6.28 -5.17 11.46
CA GLU A 46 -6.11 -6.10 12.57
C GLU A 46 -5.87 -5.38 13.89
N LYS A 47 -6.43 -5.91 14.99
CA LYS A 47 -6.12 -5.46 16.35
C LYS A 47 -4.95 -6.21 16.97
N ASP A 48 -4.80 -7.47 16.57
CA ASP A 48 -3.73 -8.37 16.90
C ASP A 48 -3.49 -9.32 15.72
N ILE A 49 -2.24 -9.70 15.51
CA ILE A 49 -1.84 -10.55 14.38
C ILE A 49 -1.25 -11.85 14.93
N PRO A 50 -1.94 -12.99 14.80
CA PRO A 50 -1.35 -14.29 15.13
C PRO A 50 -0.31 -14.64 14.06
N CYS A 51 0.88 -15.06 14.50
CA CYS A 51 1.98 -15.40 13.59
C CYS A 51 2.61 -16.74 13.99
N ASN A 52 2.69 -17.66 13.04
CA ASN A 52 3.34 -18.95 13.26
C ASN A 52 4.86 -18.77 13.32
N ALA A 53 5.51 -19.31 14.34
CA ALA A 53 6.96 -19.17 14.53
C ALA A 53 7.83 -19.68 13.38
N LYS A 54 7.31 -20.58 12.55
CA LYS A 54 7.99 -21.11 11.34
C LYS A 54 7.32 -20.66 10.04
N GLY A 55 6.20 -19.94 10.12
CA GLY A 55 5.40 -19.56 8.97
C GLY A 55 5.45 -18.06 8.68
N LEU A 56 4.48 -17.61 7.90
CA LEU A 56 4.25 -16.20 7.61
C LEU A 56 3.00 -15.71 8.36
N CYS A 57 2.85 -14.41 8.47
CA CYS A 57 1.62 -13.74 8.84
C CYS A 57 1.40 -12.50 7.98
N LEU A 58 0.18 -12.01 7.96
CA LEU A 58 -0.24 -10.87 7.15
C LEU A 58 -0.76 -9.74 8.03
N ALA A 59 -0.37 -8.51 7.69
CA ALA A 59 -0.98 -7.29 8.21
C ALA A 59 -1.57 -6.52 7.04
N HIS A 60 -2.82 -6.07 7.11
CA HIS A 60 -3.44 -5.36 6.00
C HIS A 60 -3.55 -3.87 6.31
N ILE A 61 -2.98 -3.06 5.42
CA ILE A 61 -3.05 -1.60 5.48
C ILE A 61 -4.27 -1.17 4.68
N PHE A 62 -5.21 -0.51 5.35
CA PHE A 62 -6.42 0.05 4.78
C PHE A 62 -6.35 1.56 4.66
N GLY A 63 -7.06 2.06 3.65
CA GLY A 63 -7.35 3.48 3.50
C GLY A 63 -8.86 3.70 3.49
N SER A 64 -9.30 4.85 4.00
CA SER A 64 -10.69 5.28 3.92
C SER A 64 -10.78 6.70 3.41
N THR A 65 -11.49 6.90 2.30
CA THR A 65 -11.86 8.22 1.76
C THR A 65 -13.37 8.42 1.81
N ASN A 66 -13.81 9.67 1.60
CA ASN A 66 -15.22 9.96 1.38
C ASN A 66 -15.68 9.34 0.05
N THR A 67 -16.97 9.01 -0.05
CA THR A 67 -17.56 8.50 -1.29
C THR A 67 -17.34 9.46 -2.45
N GLY A 68 -16.89 8.93 -3.60
CA GLY A 68 -16.59 9.72 -4.79
C GLY A 68 -15.21 10.38 -4.79
N VAL A 69 -14.42 10.22 -3.72
CA VAL A 69 -13.02 10.64 -3.66
C VAL A 69 -12.13 9.46 -4.00
N GLY A 70 -11.93 9.26 -5.31
CA GLY A 70 -11.13 8.16 -5.84
C GLY A 70 -9.64 8.31 -5.53
N VAL A 71 -8.97 7.20 -5.19
CA VAL A 71 -7.53 7.15 -4.89
C VAL A 71 -6.75 6.60 -6.09
N ALA A 72 -5.73 7.33 -6.53
CA ALA A 72 -4.85 6.95 -7.65
C ALA A 72 -3.47 6.46 -7.18
N GLY A 73 -3.04 6.84 -5.98
CA GLY A 73 -1.76 6.39 -5.45
C GLY A 73 -1.58 6.70 -3.98
N VAL A 74 -0.82 5.86 -3.30
CA VAL A 74 -0.46 6.01 -1.89
C VAL A 74 1.01 5.71 -1.73
N GLN A 75 1.70 6.58 -1.01
CA GLN A 75 3.03 6.37 -0.49
C GLN A 75 3.00 6.47 1.03
N GLY A 76 3.69 5.56 1.71
CA GLY A 76 3.78 5.57 3.15
C GLY A 76 4.94 4.74 3.66
N SER A 77 5.02 4.67 4.98
CA SER A 77 6.00 3.84 5.66
C SER A 77 5.45 3.23 6.93
N PHE A 78 6.08 2.16 7.37
CA PHE A 78 5.76 1.48 8.61
C PHE A 78 7.03 0.97 9.28
N ARG A 79 6.93 0.70 10.57
CA ARG A 79 8.00 0.18 11.42
C ARG A 79 7.62 -1.18 11.97
N TYR A 80 8.63 -1.98 12.26
CA TYR A 80 8.46 -3.33 12.79
C TYR A 80 9.48 -3.65 13.88
N SER A 81 9.19 -4.69 14.67
CA SER A 81 10.03 -5.14 15.79
C SER A 81 11.21 -6.00 15.35
N ASP A 82 12.21 -6.18 16.23
CA ASP A 82 13.38 -7.06 16.00
C ASP A 82 13.04 -8.55 15.77
N ASN A 83 11.89 -9.00 16.26
CA ASN A 83 11.47 -10.39 16.17
C ASN A 83 10.76 -10.71 14.84
N ILE A 84 10.65 -9.73 13.94
CA ILE A 84 9.91 -9.85 12.68
C ILE A 84 10.79 -9.35 11.54
N ASP A 85 10.85 -10.13 10.47
CA ASP A 85 11.35 -9.72 9.17
C ASP A 85 10.16 -9.41 8.24
N VAL A 86 10.31 -8.37 7.43
CA VAL A 86 9.33 -8.00 6.39
C VAL A 86 9.83 -8.60 5.08
N LEU A 87 8.98 -9.37 4.40
CA LEU A 87 9.37 -10.00 3.14
C LEU A 87 8.93 -9.17 1.93
N GLY A 88 7.72 -8.62 1.97
CA GLY A 88 7.13 -7.98 0.80
C GLY A 88 5.76 -7.39 1.07
N LEU A 89 5.19 -6.83 0.01
CA LEU A 89 3.79 -6.43 -0.06
C LEU A 89 3.00 -7.50 -0.80
N ILE A 90 1.68 -7.56 -0.60
CA ILE A 90 0.84 -8.50 -1.33
C ILE A 90 -0.57 -7.96 -1.52
N GLN A 91 -1.20 -8.29 -2.64
CA GLN A 91 -2.65 -8.22 -2.82
C GLN A 91 -3.21 -9.64 -2.67
N ASP A 92 -3.44 -10.07 -1.44
CA ASP A 92 -4.07 -11.37 -1.16
C ASP A 92 -5.55 -11.36 -1.59
N GLU A 93 -6.27 -12.48 -1.45
CA GLU A 93 -7.67 -12.55 -1.88
C GLU A 93 -8.56 -11.54 -1.14
N PHE A 94 -8.27 -11.29 0.14
CA PHE A 94 -8.99 -10.29 0.93
C PHE A 94 -8.77 -8.88 0.37
N CYS A 95 -7.51 -8.48 0.17
CA CYS A 95 -7.18 -7.18 -0.37
C CYS A 95 -7.64 -7.01 -1.82
N LYS A 96 -7.54 -8.03 -2.69
CA LYS A 96 -8.05 -7.98 -4.07
C LYS A 96 -9.54 -7.65 -4.14
N ASN A 97 -10.34 -8.30 -3.29
CA ASN A 97 -11.80 -8.10 -3.26
C ASN A 97 -12.20 -6.72 -2.69
N ALA A 98 -11.38 -6.16 -1.81
CA ALA A 98 -11.63 -4.90 -1.14
C ALA A 98 -10.63 -3.80 -1.54
N SER A 99 -10.01 -3.85 -2.74
CA SER A 99 -8.88 -2.98 -3.10
C SER A 99 -9.30 -1.59 -3.59
N PHE A 100 -8.39 -0.62 -3.43
CA PHE A 100 -8.38 0.62 -4.23
C PHE A 100 -7.93 0.41 -5.69
N LYS A 101 -7.52 -0.82 -6.04
CA LYS A 101 -6.95 -1.21 -7.33
C LYS A 101 -5.63 -0.48 -7.62
N LEU A 102 -4.82 -0.31 -6.57
CA LEU A 102 -3.46 0.21 -6.65
C LEU A 102 -2.53 -0.91 -7.12
N ASP A 103 -2.77 -1.36 -8.34
CA ASP A 103 -2.21 -2.60 -8.91
C ASP A 103 -0.77 -2.43 -9.40
N THR A 104 -0.16 -1.26 -9.21
CA THR A 104 1.21 -0.96 -9.66
C THR A 104 2.09 -0.65 -8.46
N GLU A 105 3.08 -1.51 -8.20
CA GLU A 105 4.16 -1.20 -7.27
C GLU A 105 5.14 -0.21 -7.91
N LEU A 106 5.22 1.00 -7.37
CA LEU A 106 6.13 2.05 -7.81
C LEU A 106 7.45 2.04 -7.03
N GLY A 107 7.44 1.39 -5.86
CA GLY A 107 8.64 1.12 -5.10
C GLY A 107 8.32 0.47 -3.76
N PHE A 108 9.19 -0.43 -3.35
CA PHE A 108 9.21 -1.01 -2.01
C PHE A 108 10.66 -1.09 -1.54
N ARG A 109 10.91 -0.60 -0.32
CA ARG A 109 12.26 -0.61 0.27
C ARG A 109 12.17 -0.92 1.75
N ILE A 110 12.98 -1.87 2.18
CA ILE A 110 13.17 -2.21 3.58
C ILE A 110 14.51 -1.63 4.03
N ASP A 111 14.52 -0.97 5.18
CA ASP A 111 15.72 -0.57 5.90
C ASP A 111 15.84 -1.37 7.20
N PRO A 112 16.62 -2.46 7.21
CA PRO A 112 16.80 -3.29 8.40
C PRO A 112 17.47 -2.56 9.57
N ALA A 113 18.25 -1.51 9.31
CA ALA A 113 18.95 -0.78 10.36
C ALA A 113 17.99 0.10 11.17
N SER A 114 17.07 0.80 10.48
CA SER A 114 16.03 1.60 11.13
C SER A 114 14.76 0.81 11.49
N ARG A 115 14.66 -0.44 11.01
CA ARG A 115 13.50 -1.32 11.16
C ARG A 115 12.24 -0.67 10.62
N SER A 116 12.38 -0.16 9.40
CA SER A 116 11.31 0.50 8.67
C SER A 116 11.22 -0.02 7.26
N ALA A 117 10.03 0.05 6.70
CA ALA A 117 9.80 -0.21 5.29
C ALA A 117 8.98 0.94 4.71
N GLU A 118 9.32 1.32 3.49
CA GLU A 118 8.65 2.36 2.71
C GLU A 118 8.08 1.72 1.45
N PHE A 119 6.89 2.17 1.07
CA PHE A 119 6.26 1.71 -0.15
C PHE A 119 5.55 2.83 -0.89
N ALA A 120 5.40 2.65 -2.20
CA ALA A 120 4.59 3.48 -3.07
C ALA A 120 3.80 2.58 -4.04
N LEU A 121 2.48 2.73 -4.03
CA LEU A 121 1.56 1.99 -4.89
C LEU A 121 0.71 2.97 -5.70
N GLY A 122 0.36 2.58 -6.93
CA GLY A 122 -0.41 3.41 -7.86
C GLY A 122 -1.44 2.63 -8.66
N ALA A 123 -2.41 3.34 -9.21
CA ALA A 123 -3.39 2.85 -10.17
C ALA A 123 -3.24 3.60 -11.50
N LEU A 124 -2.97 2.87 -12.59
CA LEU A 124 -2.94 3.43 -13.94
C LEU A 124 -4.34 3.44 -14.56
N ARG A 125 -5.24 4.22 -13.97
CA ARG A 125 -6.66 4.30 -14.35
C ARG A 125 -7.09 5.76 -14.54
N LYS A 126 -8.17 5.98 -15.28
CA LYS A 126 -8.80 7.30 -15.39
C LYS A 126 -9.51 7.66 -14.10
N ASP A 127 -9.67 8.96 -13.81
CA ASP A 127 -10.25 9.47 -12.58
C ASP A 127 -11.65 8.90 -12.25
N ASP A 128 -12.48 8.66 -13.27
CA ASP A 128 -13.83 8.10 -13.14
C ASP A 128 -13.85 6.60 -12.79
N LEU A 129 -12.69 5.94 -12.89
CA LEU A 129 -12.49 4.53 -12.56
C LEU A 129 -11.71 4.34 -11.26
N LEU A 130 -11.37 5.42 -10.55
CA LEU A 130 -10.70 5.35 -9.26
C LEU A 130 -11.68 4.98 -8.15
N GLU A 131 -11.27 4.04 -7.31
CA GLU A 131 -12.09 3.53 -6.21
C GLU A 131 -12.05 4.46 -4.99
N SER A 132 -13.16 4.54 -4.26
CA SER A 132 -13.30 5.37 -3.05
C SER A 132 -13.90 4.56 -1.90
N GLY A 133 -13.96 5.14 -0.70
CA GLY A 133 -14.48 4.50 0.50
C GLY A 133 -13.39 3.80 1.31
N ALA A 134 -13.77 2.82 2.12
CA ALA A 134 -12.85 2.02 2.93
C ALA A 134 -12.38 0.79 2.14
N LYS A 135 -11.10 0.75 1.77
CA LYS A 135 -10.52 -0.26 0.89
C LYS A 135 -9.10 -0.62 1.34
N CYS A 136 -8.66 -1.83 1.02
CA CYS A 136 -7.29 -2.26 1.22
C CYS A 136 -6.36 -1.48 0.27
N ILE A 137 -5.27 -0.99 0.84
CA ILE A 137 -4.14 -0.42 0.10
C ILE A 137 -3.21 -1.57 -0.28
N THR A 138 -2.78 -2.36 0.71
CA THR A 138 -1.92 -3.53 0.53
C THR A 138 -1.88 -4.42 1.77
N GLY A 139 -1.57 -5.70 1.58
CA GLY A 139 -1.09 -6.59 2.64
C GLY A 139 0.43 -6.50 2.80
N VAL A 140 0.93 -6.72 4.00
CA VAL A 140 2.35 -6.80 4.34
C VAL A 140 2.65 -8.23 4.77
N ILE A 141 3.61 -8.87 4.12
CA ILE A 141 4.08 -10.21 4.46
C ILE A 141 5.13 -10.09 5.56
N LEU A 142 4.83 -10.71 6.70
CA LEU A 142 5.66 -10.72 7.90
C LEU A 142 6.10 -12.14 8.21
N GLN A 143 7.35 -12.30 8.66
CA GLN A 143 7.91 -13.57 9.08
C GLN A 143 8.62 -13.42 10.44
N PRO A 144 8.41 -14.32 11.41
CA PRO A 144 9.21 -14.32 12.62
C PRO A 144 10.69 -14.57 12.32
N LYS A 145 11.55 -13.79 12.96
CA LYS A 145 13.00 -13.90 12.76
C LYS A 145 13.50 -15.24 13.25
N SER A 146 14.42 -15.85 12.49
CA SER A 146 15.04 -17.12 12.87
C SER A 146 15.68 -17.04 14.27
N GLY A 147 15.40 -18.04 15.11
CA GLY A 147 15.88 -18.09 16.50
C GLY A 147 14.97 -17.40 17.52
N THR A 148 13.82 -16.85 17.11
CA THR A 148 12.81 -16.35 18.05
C THR A 148 12.28 -17.50 18.93
N THR A 149 12.27 -17.30 20.25
CA THR A 149 11.75 -18.30 21.20
C THR A 149 10.26 -18.10 21.43
N THR A 150 9.45 -19.16 21.35
CA THR A 150 8.00 -19.10 21.52
C THR A 150 7.60 -19.33 23.00
N PRO A 151 6.58 -18.61 23.53
CA PRO A 151 5.85 -17.51 22.91
C PRO A 151 6.67 -16.20 22.90
N ALA A 152 6.57 -15.46 21.79
CA ALA A 152 7.17 -14.13 21.65
C ALA A 152 6.16 -13.10 21.16
N GLN A 153 6.53 -11.83 21.27
CA GLN A 153 5.77 -10.72 20.72
C GLN A 153 6.63 -9.90 19.77
N GLY A 154 6.02 -9.50 18.65
CA GLY A 154 6.52 -8.48 17.74
C GLY A 154 5.51 -7.34 17.62
N PHE A 155 5.81 -6.38 16.75
CA PHE A 155 4.86 -5.35 16.39
C PHE A 155 5.03 -4.87 14.96
N ILE A 156 3.95 -4.29 14.44
CA ILE A 156 3.94 -3.42 13.26
C ILE A 156 3.25 -2.11 13.63
N GLN A 157 3.75 -0.99 13.12
CA GLN A 157 3.24 0.35 13.41
C GLN A 157 3.34 1.21 12.15
N LEU A 158 2.25 1.83 11.74
CA LEU A 158 2.31 2.80 10.64
C LEU A 158 3.09 4.04 11.09
N ALA A 159 3.86 4.62 10.17
CA ALA A 159 4.56 5.87 10.44
C ALA A 159 3.58 7.04 10.56
N ASP A 160 4.00 8.12 11.21
CA ASP A 160 3.16 9.29 11.42
C ASP A 160 2.73 9.93 10.09
N SER A 161 1.55 10.56 10.12
CA SER A 161 0.88 11.19 8.96
C SER A 161 1.78 12.03 8.01
N PRO A 162 2.78 12.80 8.48
CA PRO A 162 3.67 13.56 7.58
C PRO A 162 4.51 12.72 6.62
N LEU A 163 4.70 11.43 6.92
CA LEU A 163 5.41 10.48 6.09
C LEU A 163 4.51 9.80 5.06
N TRP A 164 3.22 10.14 5.05
CA TRP A 164 2.24 9.63 4.11
C TRP A 164 1.87 10.66 3.06
N LYS A 165 1.69 10.17 1.83
CA LYS A 165 1.18 10.96 0.71
C LYS A 165 0.14 10.13 -0.02
N ALA A 166 -0.95 10.76 -0.41
CA ALA A 166 -1.94 10.14 -1.27
C ALA A 166 -2.29 11.09 -2.42
N ALA A 167 -2.54 10.51 -3.58
CA ALA A 167 -3.01 11.20 -4.76
C ALA A 167 -4.31 10.54 -5.22
N GLY A 168 -5.17 11.31 -5.87
CA GLY A 168 -6.48 10.85 -6.30
C GLY A 168 -7.13 11.84 -7.25
N ALA A 169 -8.43 11.65 -7.48
CA ALA A 169 -9.24 12.58 -8.28
C ALA A 169 -9.30 14.00 -7.69
N GLN A 170 -8.94 14.14 -6.40
CA GLN A 170 -8.85 15.40 -5.66
C GLN A 170 -7.62 15.37 -4.73
N PRO A 171 -7.12 16.53 -4.27
CA PRO A 171 -6.10 16.58 -3.22
C PRO A 171 -6.52 15.84 -1.95
N LEU A 172 -5.62 15.02 -1.42
CA LEU A 172 -5.85 14.19 -0.24
C LEU A 172 -4.87 14.57 0.87
N VAL A 173 -5.41 14.80 2.07
CA VAL A 173 -4.63 14.89 3.30
C VAL A 173 -4.72 13.57 4.03
N VAL A 174 -3.57 12.94 4.28
CA VAL A 174 -3.51 11.63 4.92
C VAL A 174 -3.43 11.78 6.43
N ASN A 175 -4.28 11.04 7.14
CA ASN A 175 -4.24 10.86 8.58
C ASN A 175 -4.00 9.37 8.88
N ALA A 176 -2.76 9.02 9.18
CA ALA A 176 -2.37 7.66 9.53
C ALA A 176 -2.57 7.40 11.02
N ASP A 177 -3.16 6.26 11.35
CA ASP A 177 -3.22 5.71 12.70
C ASP A 177 -1.88 5.07 13.04
N SER A 178 -1.05 5.77 13.80
CA SER A 178 0.25 5.29 14.26
C SER A 178 0.17 4.47 15.55
N SER A 179 -0.99 3.90 15.89
CA SER A 179 -1.08 2.91 16.96
C SER A 179 -0.26 1.66 16.62
N GLN A 180 0.36 1.08 17.64
CA GLN A 180 1.15 -0.14 17.50
C GLN A 180 0.23 -1.36 17.55
N ILE A 181 0.34 -2.23 16.54
CA ILE A 181 -0.38 -3.51 16.49
C ILE A 181 0.55 -4.62 16.95
N THR A 182 0.07 -5.44 17.89
CA THR A 182 0.84 -6.56 18.44
C THR A 182 0.79 -7.77 17.53
N ILE A 183 1.96 -8.37 17.29
CA ILE A 183 2.10 -9.65 16.59
C ILE A 183 2.41 -10.72 17.64
N ASN A 184 1.53 -11.70 17.79
CA ASN A 184 1.68 -12.80 18.75
C ASN A 184 2.32 -13.99 18.04
N ILE A 185 3.56 -14.32 18.40
CA ILE A 185 4.35 -15.37 17.76
C ILE A 185 4.23 -16.64 18.59
N THR A 186 3.64 -17.67 18.00
CA THR A 186 3.36 -18.97 18.64
C THR A 186 3.54 -20.11 17.64
N ASP A 187 3.76 -21.33 18.12
CA ASP A 187 3.93 -22.50 17.24
C ASP A 187 2.60 -23.00 16.64
N ASP A 188 1.47 -22.67 17.28
CA ASP A 188 0.12 -23.12 16.94
C ASP A 188 -0.70 -22.08 16.16
N ALA A 189 -0.16 -20.87 15.92
CA ALA A 189 -0.83 -19.87 15.10
C ALA A 189 -1.06 -20.40 13.65
N PRO A 190 -2.18 -20.03 13.02
CA PRO A 190 -2.50 -20.44 11.66
C PRO A 190 -1.51 -19.83 10.66
N ILE A 191 -1.09 -20.62 9.68
CA ILE A 191 -0.27 -20.15 8.56
C ILE A 191 -1.23 -19.67 7.45
N PRO A 192 -1.15 -18.41 6.99
CA PRO A 192 -1.98 -17.92 5.89
C PRO A 192 -1.69 -18.69 4.60
N SER A 193 -2.75 -19.05 3.87
CA SER A 193 -2.60 -19.57 2.52
C SER A 193 -2.44 -18.40 1.56
N LEU A 194 -1.24 -18.22 1.01
CA LEU A 194 -1.04 -17.35 -0.14
C LEU A 194 -1.50 -18.14 -1.37
N THR A 195 -2.70 -17.83 -1.89
CA THR A 195 -3.17 -18.41 -3.15
C THR A 195 -2.83 -17.45 -4.28
N PRO A 196 -1.77 -17.69 -5.05
CA PRO A 196 -1.51 -16.89 -6.24
C PRO A 196 -2.61 -17.10 -7.29
N PRO A 197 -2.86 -16.11 -8.15
CA PRO A 197 -3.69 -16.34 -9.32
C PRO A 197 -3.05 -17.48 -10.14
N ILE A 198 -3.84 -18.50 -10.48
CA ILE A 198 -3.39 -19.60 -11.32
C ILE A 198 -3.12 -19.03 -12.71
N ASP A 199 -1.87 -18.65 -12.97
CA ASP A 199 -1.46 -18.39 -14.34
C ASP A 199 -1.33 -19.75 -15.05
N LYS A 200 -2.38 -20.11 -15.80
CA LYS A 200 -2.45 -21.39 -16.53
C LYS A 200 -1.45 -21.46 -17.69
N ASP A 201 -0.75 -20.36 -18.00
CA ASP A 201 0.04 -20.23 -19.22
C ASP A 201 1.51 -20.68 -19.08
N LYS A 202 1.99 -21.06 -17.89
CA LYS A 202 3.37 -21.56 -17.69
C LYS A 202 3.53 -23.09 -17.54
N GLY A 203 2.49 -23.86 -17.87
CA GLY A 203 2.65 -25.26 -18.31
C GLY A 203 2.70 -26.36 -17.25
N CYS A 204 2.77 -26.06 -15.95
CA CYS A 204 2.59 -27.06 -14.89
C CYS A 204 1.68 -26.57 -13.76
N SER A 205 0.97 -27.51 -13.12
CA SER A 205 0.02 -27.23 -12.03
C SER A 205 0.67 -26.74 -10.74
N THR A 206 1.97 -26.98 -10.60
CA THR A 206 2.82 -26.67 -9.45
C THR A 206 3.54 -25.33 -9.61
N TYR A 207 3.53 -24.73 -10.80
CA TYR A 207 4.21 -23.47 -11.07
C TYR A 207 3.81 -22.36 -10.08
N SER A 208 2.50 -22.21 -9.89
CA SER A 208 1.91 -21.27 -8.92
C SER A 208 2.29 -21.55 -7.45
N LYS A 209 2.95 -22.66 -7.15
CA LYS A 209 3.45 -22.98 -5.81
C LYS A 209 4.96 -22.74 -5.68
N GLY A 210 5.62 -22.30 -6.75
CA GLY A 210 7.06 -22.07 -6.77
C GLY A 210 7.85 -23.10 -7.56
N ASP A 211 7.23 -24.03 -8.30
CA ASP A 211 7.91 -24.96 -9.21
C ASP A 211 8.22 -24.24 -10.55
N CYS A 212 9.30 -23.48 -10.57
CA CYS A 212 9.70 -22.62 -11.67
C CYS A 212 10.20 -23.38 -12.89
N ASN A 213 10.79 -24.56 -12.68
CA ASN A 213 11.32 -25.40 -13.76
C ASN A 213 10.30 -26.45 -14.26
N CYS A 214 9.14 -26.55 -13.61
CA CYS A 214 8.08 -27.49 -13.92
C CYS A 214 8.50 -28.98 -13.86
N ASP A 215 9.42 -29.32 -12.96
CA ASP A 215 9.87 -30.71 -12.78
C ASP A 215 8.98 -31.52 -11.81
N GLY A 216 8.03 -30.86 -11.16
CA GLY A 216 7.08 -31.46 -10.23
C GLY A 216 7.56 -31.50 -8.78
N ALA A 217 8.77 -31.05 -8.49
CA ALA A 217 9.29 -30.77 -7.15
C ALA A 217 9.23 -29.25 -6.88
N ILE A 218 9.32 -28.87 -5.59
CA ILE A 218 9.49 -27.46 -5.19
C ILE A 218 10.75 -27.42 -4.33
N ASP A 219 11.87 -27.15 -4.97
CA ASP A 219 13.19 -27.37 -4.38
C ASP A 219 14.18 -26.20 -4.59
N LEU A 220 15.48 -26.44 -4.34
CA LEU A 220 16.50 -25.40 -4.43
C LEU A 220 16.81 -24.96 -5.87
N GLU A 221 16.49 -25.77 -6.87
CA GLU A 221 16.61 -25.39 -8.28
C GLU A 221 15.56 -24.32 -8.61
N ASP A 222 14.35 -24.45 -8.08
CA ASP A 222 13.33 -23.41 -8.18
C ASP A 222 13.71 -22.12 -7.47
N TRP A 223 14.28 -22.23 -6.27
CA TRP A 223 14.82 -21.06 -5.56
C TRP A 223 15.81 -20.29 -6.42
N GLU A 224 16.73 -21.00 -7.08
CA GLU A 224 17.73 -20.38 -7.94
C GLU A 224 17.11 -19.74 -9.18
N ASN A 225 16.02 -20.31 -9.72
CA ASN A 225 15.24 -19.71 -10.79
C ASN A 225 14.55 -18.41 -10.35
N ILE A 226 13.95 -18.36 -9.16
CA ILE A 226 13.35 -17.13 -8.61
C ILE A 226 14.44 -16.09 -8.34
N ARG A 227 15.52 -16.47 -7.65
CA ARG A 227 16.65 -15.58 -7.33
C ARG A 227 17.28 -14.99 -8.59
N SER A 228 17.57 -15.80 -9.60
CA SER A 228 18.17 -15.34 -10.85
C SER A 228 17.21 -14.43 -11.62
N SER A 229 15.91 -14.73 -11.62
CA SER A 229 14.89 -13.88 -12.23
C SER A 229 14.79 -12.50 -11.55
N MET A 230 14.77 -12.46 -10.22
CA MET A 230 14.76 -11.20 -9.44
C MET A 230 15.97 -10.31 -9.72
N ASN A 231 17.12 -10.91 -10.02
CA ASN A 231 18.36 -10.19 -10.35
C ASN A 231 18.51 -9.89 -11.85
N GLY A 232 17.57 -10.33 -12.69
CA GLY A 232 17.65 -10.19 -14.15
C GLY A 232 18.75 -11.06 -14.80
N GLU A 233 19.17 -12.12 -14.11
CA GLU A 233 20.25 -13.03 -14.51
C GLU A 233 19.74 -14.29 -15.24
N GLY A 234 18.43 -14.58 -15.20
CA GLY A 234 17.84 -15.84 -15.64
C GLY A 234 16.49 -15.72 -16.33
N ALA A 235 15.83 -16.87 -16.50
CA ALA A 235 14.48 -16.95 -17.04
C ALA A 235 13.46 -16.40 -16.04
N THR A 236 12.40 -15.75 -16.53
CA THR A 236 11.39 -15.14 -15.66
C THR A 236 10.62 -16.19 -14.86
N CYS A 237 10.87 -16.24 -13.54
CA CYS A 237 10.03 -16.96 -12.60
C CYS A 237 9.15 -16.02 -11.78
N ASP A 238 7.92 -15.85 -12.26
CA ASP A 238 6.87 -15.00 -11.69
C ASP A 238 5.76 -15.96 -11.26
N VAL A 239 5.93 -16.49 -10.05
CA VAL A 239 5.11 -17.54 -9.43
C VAL A 239 3.70 -17.02 -9.15
N ASN A 240 3.58 -15.73 -8.85
CA ASN A 240 2.31 -15.11 -8.50
C ASN A 240 1.60 -14.42 -9.70
N GLY A 241 2.20 -14.39 -10.88
CA GLY A 241 1.64 -13.81 -12.10
C GLY A 241 1.40 -12.30 -12.01
N ASP A 242 2.14 -11.58 -11.17
CA ASP A 242 1.98 -10.13 -10.98
C ASP A 242 2.77 -9.29 -12.00
N GLY A 243 3.54 -9.96 -12.86
CA GLY A 243 4.37 -9.35 -13.89
C GLY A 243 5.79 -9.02 -13.42
N ALA A 244 6.16 -9.36 -12.19
CA ALA A 244 7.49 -9.16 -11.63
C ALA A 244 7.97 -10.40 -10.86
N SER A 245 9.28 -10.65 -10.89
CA SER A 245 9.90 -11.61 -9.97
C SER A 245 10.46 -10.85 -8.78
N ASN A 246 9.92 -11.10 -7.60
CA ASN A 246 10.24 -10.37 -6.38
C ASN A 246 10.15 -11.26 -5.13
N ASN A 247 10.24 -10.66 -3.93
CA ASN A 247 10.22 -11.40 -2.67
C ASN A 247 8.87 -12.10 -2.39
N ILE A 248 7.80 -11.80 -3.13
CA ILE A 248 6.52 -12.49 -3.03
C ILE A 248 6.65 -13.90 -3.61
N ASP A 249 7.31 -14.05 -4.77
CA ASP A 249 7.57 -15.36 -5.38
C ASP A 249 8.42 -16.24 -4.45
N VAL A 250 9.44 -15.62 -3.84
CA VAL A 250 10.25 -16.22 -2.77
C VAL A 250 9.38 -16.68 -1.60
N SER A 251 8.45 -15.83 -1.15
CA SER A 251 7.57 -16.16 -0.02
C SER A 251 6.63 -17.32 -0.34
N ILE A 252 6.13 -17.39 -1.58
CA ILE A 252 5.31 -18.51 -2.05
C ILE A 252 6.12 -19.80 -2.10
N TRP A 253 7.34 -19.75 -2.66
CA TRP A 253 8.25 -20.89 -2.66
C TRP A 253 8.59 -21.34 -1.22
N LEU A 254 8.83 -20.40 -0.31
CA LEU A 254 9.11 -20.69 1.10
C LEU A 254 7.98 -21.48 1.76
N ILE A 255 6.72 -21.16 1.49
CA ILE A 255 5.57 -21.86 2.11
C ILE A 255 5.35 -23.26 1.53
N ASN A 256 5.74 -23.49 0.27
CA ASN A 256 5.39 -24.71 -0.46
C ASN A 256 6.56 -25.67 -0.68
N ASN A 257 7.80 -25.25 -0.37
CA ASN A 257 8.96 -26.12 -0.55
C ASN A 257 8.91 -27.34 0.39
N GLU A 258 9.58 -28.40 -0.03
CA GLU A 258 9.61 -29.66 0.71
C GLU A 258 10.58 -29.64 1.91
N PHE A 259 11.33 -28.55 2.10
CA PHE A 259 12.37 -28.44 3.13
C PHE A 259 11.88 -27.93 4.49
N ILE A 260 10.66 -27.37 4.56
CA ILE A 260 10.08 -26.80 5.80
C ILE A 260 9.14 -27.80 6.53
N GLN A 261 9.06 -29.07 6.09
CA GLN A 261 8.34 -30.12 6.82
C GLN A 261 9.11 -30.68 8.02
#